data_AF-A0A402D659-F1
#
_entry.id   AF-A0A402D659-F1
#
_cell.length_a   1.000
_cell.length_b   1.000
_cell.length_c   1.000
_cell.angle_alpha   90.00
_cell.angle_beta   90.00
_cell.angle_gamma   90.00
#
_symmetry.space_group_name_H-M   'P 1'
#
loop_
_entity.id
_entity.type
_entity.pdbx_description
1 polymer ?
#
loop_
_entity_poly.entity_id
_entity_poly.type
_entity_poly.pdbx_seq_one_letter_code
_entity_poly.pdbx_strand_id
1 'polypeptide(L)'
;MGLLWDKLSDDVAGIFAATWTTTDGQVVPDPKDIRLGSNDAIRLDATILYADLAESTNLVDNYQPTFAAEIYKAYLHCAANSIRQMGGEIVSYDGDRIMAVYIGDSKNSNAAKSALRINGVVSALINPALIKQYGEGSYQLRQAVGIDTSPVLVARTGVRGDNDLVWVGRAANYAAKLCSYRSSGNASIITSDVYSRLNDEAKLDEKTGRSMWTLLSSSYNGITLYGSSWYTHNF
;
A
#
# COMPACT_ATOMS: atom_id res chain seq x y z
N MET A 1 -31.43 -23.79 -9.70
CA MET A 1 -30.68 -22.68 -10.32
C MET A 1 -31.39 -21.33 -10.17
N GLY A 2 -32.74 -21.26 -10.14
CA GLY A 2 -33.49 -20.00 -9.97
C GLY A 2 -33.34 -19.29 -8.61
N LEU A 3 -33.50 -20.00 -7.48
CA LEU A 3 -33.56 -19.36 -6.15
C LEU A 3 -32.34 -18.50 -5.75
N LEU A 4 -31.13 -18.91 -6.12
CA LEU A 4 -29.93 -18.11 -5.85
C LEU A 4 -29.85 -16.90 -6.78
N TRP A 5 -30.18 -17.09 -8.06
CA TRP A 5 -30.16 -16.02 -9.04
C TRP A 5 -31.18 -14.93 -8.71
N ASP A 6 -32.38 -15.32 -8.31
CA ASP A 6 -33.45 -14.40 -7.93
C ASP A 6 -33.03 -13.59 -6.70
N LYS A 7 -32.49 -14.26 -5.67
CA LYS A 7 -31.94 -13.57 -4.49
C LYS A 7 -30.83 -12.58 -4.86
N LEU A 8 -29.85 -13.00 -5.67
CA LEU A 8 -28.76 -12.11 -6.09
C LEU A 8 -29.28 -10.94 -6.92
N SER A 9 -30.31 -11.15 -7.74
CA SER A 9 -30.95 -10.09 -8.53
C SER A 9 -31.61 -9.06 -7.61
N ASP A 10 -32.32 -9.51 -6.59
CA ASP A 10 -32.93 -8.65 -5.57
C ASP A 10 -31.88 -7.90 -4.75
N ASP A 11 -30.83 -8.59 -4.29
CA ASP A 11 -29.72 -7.99 -3.53
C ASP A 11 -29.02 -6.90 -4.37
N VAL A 12 -28.72 -7.17 -5.65
CA VAL A 12 -28.11 -6.21 -6.58
C VAL A 12 -29.01 -5.01 -6.82
N ALA A 13 -30.31 -5.24 -7.09
CA ALA A 13 -31.27 -4.15 -7.27
C ALA A 13 -31.40 -3.30 -6.00
N GLY A 14 -31.39 -3.93 -4.81
CA GLY A 14 -31.42 -3.27 -3.52
C GLY A 14 -30.21 -2.36 -3.27
N ILE A 15 -29.00 -2.83 -3.58
CA ILE A 15 -27.76 -2.04 -3.46
C ILE A 15 -27.84 -0.78 -4.34
N PHE A 16 -28.29 -0.90 -5.59
CA PHE A 16 -28.37 0.26 -6.50
C PHE A 16 -29.51 1.23 -6.17
N ALA A 17 -30.62 0.74 -5.60
CA ALA A 17 -31.76 1.58 -5.22
C ALA A 17 -31.58 2.29 -3.88
N ALA A 18 -30.79 1.72 -2.95
CA ALA A 18 -30.60 2.27 -1.62
C ALA A 18 -29.81 3.59 -1.63
N THR A 19 -30.22 4.53 -0.79
CA THR A 19 -29.52 5.81 -0.61
C THR A 19 -28.28 5.63 0.24
N TRP A 20 -27.19 6.33 -0.11
CA TRP A 20 -25.97 6.34 0.68
C TRP A 20 -26.09 7.23 1.92
N THR A 21 -25.69 6.69 3.07
CA THR A 21 -25.44 7.48 4.28
C THR A 21 -23.93 7.55 4.49
N THR A 22 -23.36 8.75 4.48
CA THR A 22 -21.92 8.96 4.61
C THR A 22 -21.61 9.85 5.80
N THR A 23 -20.62 9.46 6.59
CA THR A 23 -20.09 10.25 7.72
C THR A 23 -18.61 10.54 7.51
N ASP A 24 -18.10 11.63 8.08
CA ASP A 24 -16.67 11.92 8.05
C ASP A 24 -15.97 11.25 9.23
N GLY A 25 -14.88 10.55 8.96
CA GLY A 25 -14.08 9.85 9.98
C GLY A 25 -12.70 10.47 10.17
N GLN A 26 -12.10 10.19 11.32
CA GLN A 26 -10.73 10.60 11.70
C GLN A 26 -9.91 9.44 12.28
N VAL A 27 -10.41 8.21 12.12
CA VAL A 27 -9.75 6.95 12.50
C VAL A 27 -9.96 5.95 11.36
N VAL A 28 -9.06 4.98 11.21
CA VAL A 28 -9.28 3.85 10.29
C VAL A 28 -10.34 2.94 10.93
N PRO A 29 -11.47 2.68 10.24
CA PRO A 29 -12.54 1.88 10.82
C PRO A 29 -12.20 0.38 10.80
N ASP A 30 -12.72 -0.35 11.77
CA ASP A 30 -12.88 -1.81 11.69
C ASP A 30 -14.11 -2.15 10.82
N PRO A 31 -14.19 -3.35 10.21
CA PRO A 31 -15.38 -3.79 9.48
C PRO A 31 -16.68 -3.66 10.28
N LYS A 32 -16.65 -3.90 11.60
CA LYS A 32 -17.83 -3.80 12.49
C LYS A 32 -18.39 -2.38 12.62
N ASP A 33 -17.59 -1.36 12.31
CA ASP A 33 -17.98 0.06 12.46
C ASP A 33 -18.90 0.52 11.33
N ILE A 34 -18.96 -0.25 10.23
CA ILE A 34 -19.85 -0.03 9.10
C ILE A 34 -20.84 -1.19 9.02
N ARG A 35 -22.13 -0.88 8.84
CA ARG A 35 -23.17 -1.91 8.76
C ARG A 35 -23.03 -2.71 7.46
N LEU A 36 -23.12 -4.04 7.58
CA LEU A 36 -23.07 -4.96 6.45
C LEU A 36 -24.41 -4.99 5.70
N GLY A 37 -24.36 -5.05 4.36
CA GLY A 37 -25.57 -5.13 3.53
C GLY A 37 -26.33 -3.79 3.41
N SER A 38 -25.63 -2.67 3.66
CA SER A 38 -26.19 -1.32 3.55
C SER A 38 -25.23 -0.39 2.84
N ASN A 39 -25.78 0.69 2.26
CA ASN A 39 -25.01 1.78 1.66
C ASN A 39 -24.56 2.79 2.73
N ASP A 40 -23.92 2.29 3.79
CA ASP A 40 -23.32 3.13 4.83
C ASP A 40 -21.81 3.24 4.54
N ALA A 41 -21.24 4.43 4.68
CA ALA A 41 -19.83 4.67 4.44
C ALA A 41 -19.21 5.73 5.36
N ILE A 42 -17.89 5.66 5.49
CA ILE A 42 -17.06 6.64 6.17
C ILE A 42 -16.15 7.30 5.14
N ARG A 43 -16.17 8.62 5.05
CA ARG A 43 -15.25 9.41 4.24
C ARG A 43 -14.03 9.79 5.09
N LEU A 44 -12.84 9.49 4.57
CA LEU A 44 -11.56 9.81 5.21
C LEU A 44 -10.71 10.62 4.25
N ASP A 45 -9.96 11.61 4.77
CA ASP A 45 -8.82 12.16 4.03
C ASP A 45 -7.58 11.34 4.39
N ALA A 46 -7.18 10.43 3.49
CA ALA A 46 -6.22 9.38 3.80
C ALA A 46 -5.04 9.35 2.83
N THR A 47 -3.88 8.93 3.33
CA THR A 47 -2.74 8.54 2.52
C THR A 47 -2.66 7.03 2.49
N ILE A 48 -2.63 6.45 1.29
CA ILE A 48 -2.58 5.00 1.09
C ILE A 48 -1.21 4.63 0.58
N LEU A 49 -0.65 3.58 1.18
CA LEU A 49 0.58 2.93 0.78
C LEU A 49 0.26 1.51 0.33
N TYR A 50 0.74 1.14 -0.85
CA TYR A 50 0.89 -0.25 -1.26
C TYR A 50 2.38 -0.56 -1.36
N ALA A 51 2.80 -1.69 -0.78
CA ALA A 51 4.15 -2.21 -0.96
C ALA A 51 4.07 -3.62 -1.53
N ASP A 52 4.84 -3.87 -2.58
CA ASP A 52 4.69 -5.03 -3.47
C ASP A 52 6.06 -5.59 -3.88
N LEU A 53 6.23 -6.91 -3.84
CA LEU A 53 7.45 -7.56 -4.33
C LEU A 53 7.55 -7.38 -5.85
N ALA A 54 8.75 -7.14 -6.33
CA ALA A 54 8.99 -7.09 -7.77
C ALA A 54 9.14 -8.50 -8.30
N GLU A 55 8.50 -8.76 -9.45
CA GLU A 55 8.69 -10.00 -10.22
C GLU A 55 8.36 -11.27 -9.40
N SER A 56 7.37 -11.20 -8.52
CA SER A 56 6.92 -12.36 -7.74
C SER A 56 6.42 -13.52 -8.61
N THR A 57 5.89 -13.23 -9.80
CA THR A 57 5.61 -14.26 -10.81
C THR A 57 6.86 -15.04 -11.19
N ASN A 58 7.99 -14.35 -11.45
CA ASN A 58 9.25 -15.02 -11.76
C ASN A 58 9.75 -15.87 -10.57
N LEU A 59 9.58 -15.37 -9.34
CA LEU A 59 9.91 -16.12 -8.13
C LEU A 59 9.10 -17.42 -8.03
N VAL A 60 7.78 -17.38 -8.26
CA VAL A 60 6.92 -18.57 -8.16
C VAL A 60 7.16 -19.53 -9.32
N ASP A 61 7.45 -19.04 -10.53
CA ASP A 61 7.66 -19.86 -11.71
C ASP A 61 9.00 -20.61 -11.71
N ASN A 62 10.04 -20.05 -11.07
CA ASN A 62 11.42 -20.54 -11.20
C ASN A 62 12.02 -21.09 -9.89
N TYR A 63 11.37 -20.89 -8.75
CA TYR A 63 11.87 -21.34 -7.45
C TYR A 63 10.91 -22.32 -6.76
N GLN A 64 11.43 -23.05 -5.77
CA GLN A 64 10.61 -23.94 -4.96
C GLN A 64 9.55 -23.16 -4.18
N PRO A 65 8.30 -23.66 -4.05
CA PRO A 65 7.24 -22.97 -3.32
C PRO A 65 7.61 -22.60 -1.89
N THR A 66 8.40 -23.44 -1.21
CA THR A 66 8.89 -23.17 0.15
C THR A 66 9.86 -22.00 0.20
N PHE A 67 10.74 -21.87 -0.80
CA PHE A 67 11.63 -20.73 -0.93
C PHE A 67 10.85 -19.44 -1.20
N ALA A 68 9.91 -19.46 -2.15
CA ALA A 68 9.05 -18.30 -2.40
C ALA A 68 8.26 -17.88 -1.14
N ALA A 69 7.76 -18.84 -0.36
CA ALA A 69 7.07 -18.57 0.91
C ALA A 69 7.99 -17.93 1.96
N GLU A 70 9.26 -18.31 2.04
CA GLU A 70 10.24 -17.65 2.92
C GLU A 70 10.47 -16.19 2.53
N ILE A 71 10.61 -15.92 1.23
CA ILE A 71 10.75 -14.55 0.70
C ILE A 71 9.52 -13.71 1.08
N TYR A 72 8.31 -14.22 0.84
CA TYR A 72 7.07 -13.53 1.16
C TYR A 72 6.96 -13.24 2.66
N LYS A 73 7.25 -14.24 3.49
CA LYS A 73 7.20 -14.09 4.95
C LYS A 73 8.21 -13.07 5.45
N ALA A 74 9.46 -13.12 4.98
CA ALA A 74 10.49 -12.17 5.38
C ALA A 74 10.13 -10.74 4.98
N TYR A 75 9.69 -10.55 3.74
CA TYR A 75 9.29 -9.25 3.21
C TYR A 75 8.07 -8.67 3.92
N LEU A 76 6.95 -9.41 3.93
CA LEU A 76 5.70 -8.94 4.53
C LEU A 76 5.87 -8.66 6.02
N HIS A 77 6.66 -9.47 6.74
CA HIS A 77 6.98 -9.21 8.13
C HIS A 77 7.75 -7.89 8.31
N CYS A 78 8.81 -7.65 7.54
CA CYS A 78 9.60 -6.44 7.65
C CYS A 78 8.83 -5.19 7.20
N ALA A 79 8.01 -5.32 6.14
CA ALA A 79 7.17 -4.25 5.65
C ALA A 79 6.09 -3.87 6.67
N ALA A 80 5.39 -4.85 7.25
CA ALA A 80 4.40 -4.63 8.28
C ALA A 80 4.98 -3.90 9.51
N ASN A 81 6.13 -4.32 10.00
CA ASN A 81 6.80 -3.63 11.11
C ASN A 81 7.20 -2.20 10.74
N SER A 82 7.72 -1.98 9.53
CA SER A 82 8.09 -0.65 9.04
C SER A 82 6.91 0.30 8.89
N ILE A 83 5.75 -0.22 8.52
CA ILE A 83 4.47 0.50 8.42
C ILE A 83 3.98 0.87 9.82
N ARG A 84 3.86 -0.12 10.72
CA ARG A 84 3.32 0.10 12.07
C ARG A 84 4.17 1.06 12.89
N GLN A 85 5.49 1.00 12.76
CA GLN A 85 6.38 1.90 13.47
C GLN A 85 6.19 3.37 13.08
N MET A 86 5.77 3.66 11.85
CA MET A 86 5.45 5.02 11.40
C MET A 86 3.97 5.38 11.58
N GLY A 87 3.21 4.58 12.36
CA GLY A 87 1.80 4.85 12.65
C GLY A 87 0.84 4.53 11.49
N GLY A 88 1.25 3.71 10.53
CA GLY A 88 0.35 3.19 9.50
C GLY A 88 -0.48 2.02 10.00
N GLU A 89 -1.75 1.98 9.59
CA GLU A 89 -2.66 0.88 9.88
C GLU A 89 -2.72 -0.06 8.68
N ILE A 90 -2.39 -1.33 8.89
CA ILE A 90 -2.40 -2.36 7.85
C ILE A 90 -3.83 -2.85 7.69
N VAL A 91 -4.39 -2.64 6.51
CA VAL A 91 -5.81 -2.96 6.23
C VAL A 91 -5.97 -4.19 5.35
N SER A 92 -4.93 -4.62 4.64
CA SER A 92 -4.99 -5.83 3.81
C SER A 92 -3.61 -6.41 3.50
N TYR A 93 -3.57 -7.73 3.35
CA TYR A 93 -2.51 -8.47 2.68
C TYR A 93 -3.12 -9.15 1.44
N ASP A 94 -2.52 -8.95 0.27
CA ASP A 94 -3.00 -9.50 -1.00
C ASP A 94 -1.84 -10.21 -1.71
N GLY A 95 -1.70 -11.50 -1.42
CA GLY A 95 -0.56 -12.29 -1.87
C GLY A 95 0.75 -11.80 -1.24
N ASP A 96 1.63 -11.27 -2.08
CA ASP A 96 2.92 -10.66 -1.74
C ASP A 96 2.84 -9.16 -1.45
N ARG A 97 1.63 -8.58 -1.48
CA ARG A 97 1.38 -7.16 -1.26
C ARG A 97 0.85 -6.87 0.13
N ILE A 98 1.18 -5.69 0.62
CA ILE A 98 0.62 -5.13 1.85
C ILE A 98 0.05 -3.74 1.57
N MET A 99 -1.17 -3.50 2.05
CA MET A 99 -1.85 -2.21 1.98
C MET A 99 -1.91 -1.58 3.37
N ALA A 100 -1.55 -0.30 3.46
CA ALA A 100 -1.65 0.47 4.68
C ALA A 100 -2.30 1.83 4.47
N VAL A 101 -2.98 2.31 5.50
CA VAL A 101 -3.68 3.58 5.54
C VAL A 101 -3.06 4.46 6.62
N TYR A 102 -2.85 5.72 6.28
CA TYR A 102 -2.33 6.75 7.18
C TYR A 102 -3.31 7.92 7.20
N ILE A 103 -3.56 8.42 8.40
CA ILE A 103 -4.47 9.54 8.69
C ILE A 103 -3.78 10.53 9.65
N GLY A 104 -4.37 11.72 9.81
CA GLY A 104 -3.80 12.80 10.61
C GLY A 104 -2.77 13.66 9.85
N ASP A 105 -2.19 14.63 10.54
CA ASP A 105 -1.43 15.72 9.91
C ASP A 105 -0.14 15.26 9.24
N SER A 106 0.54 14.27 9.82
CA SER A 106 1.81 13.73 9.31
C SER A 106 1.65 12.52 8.38
N LYS A 107 0.42 12.17 7.96
CA LYS A 107 0.14 10.94 7.19
C LYS A 107 1.00 10.76 5.94
N ASN A 108 1.31 11.85 5.23
CA ASN A 108 2.12 11.83 4.01
C ASN A 108 3.59 11.52 4.33
N SER A 109 4.14 12.25 5.30
CA SER A 109 5.50 12.05 5.80
C SER A 109 5.70 10.65 6.37
N ASN A 110 4.74 10.16 7.14
CA ASN A 110 4.79 8.83 7.75
C ASN A 110 4.77 7.71 6.71
N ALA A 111 3.86 7.79 5.73
CA ALA A 111 3.83 6.83 4.62
C ALA A 111 5.14 6.84 3.82
N ALA A 112 5.67 8.03 3.51
CA ALA A 112 6.94 8.19 2.82
C ALA A 112 8.12 7.59 3.61
N LYS A 113 8.20 7.83 4.93
CA LYS A 113 9.20 7.23 5.81
C LYS A 113 9.10 5.71 5.84
N SER A 114 7.88 5.15 5.89
CA SER A 114 7.70 3.69 5.80
C SER A 114 8.24 3.12 4.50
N ALA A 115 8.02 3.79 3.36
CA ALA A 115 8.55 3.35 2.08
C ALA A 115 10.08 3.33 2.02
N LEU A 116 10.73 4.40 2.49
CA LEU A 116 12.18 4.48 2.57
C LEU A 116 12.77 3.44 3.55
N ARG A 117 12.07 3.16 4.66
CA ARG A 117 12.45 2.12 5.63
C ARG A 117 12.31 0.72 5.04
N ILE A 118 11.21 0.45 4.32
CA ILE A 118 11.01 -0.81 3.59
C ILE A 118 12.18 -1.08 2.64
N ASN A 119 12.65 -0.05 1.93
CA ASN A 119 13.84 -0.17 1.10
C ASN A 119 15.10 -0.50 1.91
N GLY A 120 15.29 0.15 3.05
CA GLY A 120 16.42 -0.11 3.95
C GLY A 120 16.47 -1.53 4.48
N VAL A 121 15.34 -2.07 4.93
CA VAL A 121 15.28 -3.45 5.45
C VAL A 121 15.47 -4.48 4.33
N VAL A 122 14.97 -4.23 3.11
CA VAL A 122 15.26 -5.12 1.98
C VAL A 122 16.75 -5.14 1.66
N SER A 123 17.36 -3.97 1.48
CA SER A 123 18.76 -3.86 1.03
C SER A 123 19.77 -4.27 2.10
N ALA A 124 19.54 -3.96 3.37
CA ALA A 124 20.53 -4.15 4.43
C ALA A 124 20.22 -5.28 5.42
N LEU A 125 19.04 -5.90 5.36
CA LEU A 125 18.69 -7.02 6.22
C LEU A 125 18.31 -8.26 5.41
N ILE A 126 17.28 -8.18 4.57
CA ILE A 126 16.74 -9.36 3.88
C ILE A 126 17.74 -9.90 2.85
N ASN A 127 18.21 -9.07 1.92
CA ASN A 127 19.14 -9.53 0.88
C ASN A 127 20.47 -10.07 1.46
N PRO A 128 21.10 -9.43 2.46
CA PRO A 128 22.26 -10.01 3.14
C PRO A 128 21.96 -11.35 3.83
N ALA A 129 20.80 -11.51 4.46
CA ALA A 129 20.40 -12.78 5.08
C ALA A 129 20.19 -13.88 4.04
N LEU A 130 19.59 -13.56 2.89
CA LEU A 130 19.43 -14.49 1.77
C LEU A 130 20.78 -14.97 1.23
N ILE A 131 21.70 -14.05 0.98
CA ILE A 131 23.06 -14.39 0.51
C ILE A 131 23.77 -15.28 1.52
N LYS A 132 23.67 -14.97 2.82
CA LYS A 132 24.28 -15.77 3.88
C LYS A 132 23.75 -17.20 3.93
N GLN A 133 22.44 -17.39 3.70
CA GLN A 133 21.79 -18.69 3.78
C GLN A 133 21.93 -19.52 2.51
N TYR A 134 21.84 -18.89 1.33
CA TYR A 134 21.68 -19.56 0.04
C TYR A 134 22.85 -19.33 -0.94
N GLY A 135 23.81 -18.48 -0.57
CA GLY A 135 24.94 -18.10 -1.41
C GLY A 135 24.66 -16.90 -2.31
N GLU A 136 25.74 -16.32 -2.85
CA GLU A 136 25.66 -15.23 -3.82
C GLU A 136 24.96 -15.68 -5.11
N GLY A 137 24.19 -14.78 -5.72
CA GLY A 137 23.48 -15.06 -6.97
C GLY A 137 22.22 -15.93 -6.85
N SER A 138 21.86 -16.37 -5.64
CA SER A 138 20.66 -17.19 -5.39
C SER A 138 19.36 -16.48 -5.78
N TYR A 139 19.11 -15.31 -5.19
CA TYR A 139 17.99 -14.44 -5.49
C TYR A 139 18.26 -13.04 -4.91
N GLN A 140 17.78 -12.00 -5.59
CA GLN A 140 17.80 -10.65 -5.07
C GLN A 140 16.37 -10.13 -4.95
N LEU A 141 15.92 -9.95 -3.70
CA LEU A 141 14.62 -9.37 -3.43
C LEU A 141 14.63 -7.91 -3.85
N ARG A 142 13.66 -7.56 -4.70
CA ARG A 142 13.31 -6.18 -5.06
C ARG A 142 11.85 -5.94 -4.72
N GLN A 143 11.51 -4.69 -4.47
CA GLN A 143 10.18 -4.25 -4.08
C GLN A 143 9.88 -2.88 -4.68
N ALA A 144 8.59 -2.54 -4.74
CA ALA A 144 8.12 -1.22 -5.10
C ALA A 144 7.05 -0.79 -4.11
N VAL A 145 7.11 0.48 -3.71
CA VAL A 145 6.13 1.10 -2.84
C VAL A 145 5.47 2.25 -3.59
N GLY A 146 4.15 2.21 -3.73
CA GLY A 146 3.35 3.28 -4.31
C GLY A 146 2.59 4.01 -3.21
N ILE A 147 2.61 5.35 -3.23
CA ILE A 147 1.88 6.17 -2.27
C ILE A 147 1.09 7.26 -2.98
N ASP A 148 -0.16 7.42 -2.56
CA ASP A 148 -0.99 8.54 -2.94
C ASP A 148 -1.89 9.00 -1.78
N THR A 149 -2.36 10.24 -1.85
CA THR A 149 -3.19 10.86 -0.81
C THR A 149 -4.40 11.54 -1.42
N SER A 150 -5.59 11.20 -0.95
CA SER A 150 -6.86 11.79 -1.40
C SER A 150 -7.96 11.51 -0.39
N PRO A 151 -9.11 12.20 -0.52
CA PRO A 151 -10.34 11.69 0.06
C PRO A 151 -10.61 10.26 -0.44
N VAL A 152 -11.05 9.39 0.47
CA VAL A 152 -11.48 8.02 0.20
C VAL A 152 -12.82 7.75 0.89
N LEU A 153 -13.65 6.95 0.25
CA LEU A 153 -14.90 6.43 0.79
C LEU A 153 -14.64 4.99 1.22
N VAL A 154 -14.83 4.70 2.50
CA VAL A 154 -14.72 3.36 3.08
C VAL A 154 -16.12 2.79 3.26
N ALA A 155 -16.38 1.63 2.67
CA ALA A 155 -17.65 0.93 2.80
C ALA A 155 -17.39 -0.54 3.15
N ARG A 156 -18.39 -1.23 3.69
CA ARG A 156 -18.29 -2.66 4.00
C ARG A 156 -18.95 -3.49 2.91
N THR A 157 -18.25 -4.51 2.42
CA THR A 157 -18.75 -5.43 1.39
C THR A 157 -18.66 -6.88 1.86
N GLY A 158 -19.25 -7.79 1.08
CA GLY A 158 -19.24 -9.22 1.33
C GLY A 158 -20.52 -9.72 2.00
N VAL A 159 -20.42 -10.89 2.63
CA VAL A 159 -21.54 -11.60 3.24
C VAL A 159 -21.30 -11.85 4.73
N ARG A 160 -22.34 -12.27 5.44
CA ARG A 160 -22.21 -12.59 6.86
C ARG A 160 -21.23 -13.75 7.03
N GLY A 161 -20.19 -13.52 7.84
CA GLY A 161 -19.12 -14.50 8.06
C GLY A 161 -17.92 -14.35 7.12
N ASP A 162 -18.05 -13.61 6.02
CA ASP A 162 -16.98 -13.35 5.05
C ASP A 162 -17.17 -11.96 4.42
N ASN A 163 -16.62 -10.94 5.07
CA ASN A 163 -16.79 -9.53 4.70
C ASN A 163 -15.54 -8.73 5.07
N ASP A 164 -15.33 -7.64 4.34
CA ASP A 164 -14.18 -6.76 4.54
C ASP A 164 -14.57 -5.32 4.16
N LEU A 165 -13.64 -4.40 4.38
CA LEU A 165 -13.74 -3.01 3.95
C LEU A 165 -13.22 -2.82 2.53
N VAL A 166 -13.95 -2.04 1.75
CA VAL A 166 -13.50 -1.54 0.45
C VAL A 166 -13.12 -0.07 0.56
N TRP A 167 -11.98 0.26 -0.04
CA TRP A 167 -11.38 1.59 -0.02
C TRP A 167 -11.54 2.23 -1.40
N VAL A 168 -12.55 3.09 -1.57
CA VAL A 168 -12.90 3.69 -2.85
C VAL A 168 -12.36 5.11 -2.92
N GLY A 169 -11.36 5.33 -3.78
CA GLY A 169 -10.80 6.65 -4.01
C GLY A 169 -9.55 6.63 -4.87
N ARG A 170 -9.07 7.81 -5.25
CA ARG A 170 -7.87 7.94 -6.09
C ARG A 170 -6.66 7.31 -5.41
N ALA A 171 -6.45 7.61 -4.13
CA ALA A 171 -5.33 7.09 -3.34
C ALA A 171 -5.22 5.57 -3.37
N ALA A 172 -6.34 4.85 -3.21
CA ALA A 172 -6.34 3.38 -3.21
C ALA A 172 -5.91 2.81 -4.57
N ASN A 173 -6.44 3.38 -5.65
CA ASN A 173 -6.16 2.94 -7.02
C ASN A 173 -4.75 3.33 -7.47
N TYR A 174 -4.34 4.57 -7.20
CA TYR A 174 -3.06 5.11 -7.67
C TYR A 174 -1.91 4.47 -6.91
N ALA A 175 -1.98 4.37 -5.57
CA ALA A 175 -0.94 3.72 -4.79
C ALA A 175 -0.66 2.28 -5.28
N ALA A 176 -1.71 1.48 -5.54
CA ALA A 176 -1.57 0.13 -6.09
C ALA A 176 -0.88 0.13 -7.48
N LYS A 177 -1.29 1.01 -8.40
CA LYS A 177 -0.73 1.09 -9.75
C LYS A 177 0.70 1.60 -9.79
N LEU A 178 1.09 2.48 -8.87
CA LEU A 178 2.44 3.01 -8.79
C LEU A 178 3.47 1.91 -8.48
N CYS A 179 3.07 0.83 -7.79
CA CYS A 179 3.93 -0.34 -7.61
C CYS A 179 4.39 -0.97 -8.94
N SER A 180 3.66 -0.78 -10.02
CA SER A 180 4.03 -1.30 -11.35
C SER A 180 5.06 -0.42 -12.09
N TYR A 181 5.38 0.79 -11.60
CA TYR A 181 6.33 1.73 -12.24
C TYR A 181 7.81 1.40 -11.93
N ARG A 182 8.17 0.12 -12.00
CA ARG A 182 9.46 -0.42 -11.54
C ARG A 182 10.64 -0.14 -12.47
N SER A 183 10.39 0.18 -13.75
CA SER A 183 11.41 0.40 -14.78
C SER A 183 12.35 1.59 -14.53
N SER A 184 12.06 2.39 -13.51
CA SER A 184 12.82 3.59 -13.17
C SER A 184 13.97 3.37 -12.18
N GLY A 185 14.14 2.15 -11.64
CA GLY A 185 15.13 1.85 -10.60
C GLY A 185 14.78 2.41 -9.22
N ASN A 186 13.62 3.06 -9.08
CA ASN A 186 13.10 3.55 -7.81
C ASN A 186 12.40 2.44 -7.05
N ALA A 187 12.66 2.35 -5.75
CA ALA A 187 11.98 1.45 -4.83
C ALA A 187 10.68 2.05 -4.28
N SER A 188 10.52 3.38 -4.35
CA SER A 188 9.36 4.11 -3.84
C SER A 188 8.92 5.18 -4.83
N ILE A 189 7.61 5.32 -5.01
CA ILE A 189 7.02 6.28 -5.94
C ILE A 189 5.83 6.94 -5.27
N ILE A 190 5.79 8.27 -5.34
CA ILE A 190 4.74 9.08 -4.73
C ILE A 190 4.17 10.07 -5.75
N THR A 191 2.90 10.42 -5.59
CA THR A 191 2.29 11.51 -6.36
C THR A 191 2.76 12.88 -5.87
N SER A 192 2.62 13.92 -6.71
CA SER A 192 2.89 15.31 -6.33
C SER A 192 2.05 15.78 -5.15
N ASP A 193 0.86 15.21 -4.98
CA ASP A 193 -0.04 15.50 -3.87
C ASP A 193 0.54 15.03 -2.53
N VAL A 194 1.26 13.90 -2.52
CA VAL A 194 2.03 13.45 -1.35
C VAL A 194 3.28 14.30 -1.19
N TYR A 195 4.07 14.46 -2.26
CA TYR A 195 5.36 15.17 -2.23
C TYR A 195 5.26 16.62 -1.72
N SER A 196 4.20 17.34 -2.12
CA SER A 196 3.95 18.73 -1.69
C SER A 196 3.57 18.84 -0.21
N ARG A 197 3.15 17.73 0.41
CA ARG A 197 2.73 17.64 1.82
C ARG A 197 3.72 16.87 2.70
N LEU A 198 4.93 16.61 2.21
CA LEU A 198 6.00 16.06 3.02
C LEU A 198 6.62 17.14 3.90
N ASN A 199 6.86 16.79 5.16
CA ASN A 199 7.77 17.53 6.03
C ASN A 199 9.22 17.33 5.55
N ASP A 200 10.11 18.26 5.91
CA ASP A 200 11.52 18.22 5.47
C ASP A 200 12.22 16.90 5.84
N GLU A 201 11.95 16.35 7.02
CA GLU A 201 12.45 15.05 7.48
C GLU A 201 12.07 13.84 6.60
N ALA A 202 10.98 13.93 5.84
CA ALA A 202 10.55 12.89 4.91
C ALA A 202 10.97 13.21 3.47
N LYS A 203 11.52 14.41 3.23
CA LYS A 203 11.79 14.96 1.90
C LYS A 203 13.29 15.09 1.62
N LEU A 204 14.07 15.46 2.63
CA LEU A 204 15.48 15.80 2.55
C LEU A 204 16.32 14.85 3.41
N ASP A 205 17.49 14.50 2.90
CA ASP A 205 18.51 13.81 3.69
C ASP A 205 19.09 14.77 4.74
N GLU A 206 19.06 14.37 6.01
CA GLU A 206 19.49 15.22 7.14
C GLU A 206 20.96 15.65 7.04
N LYS A 207 21.82 14.81 6.44
CA LYS A 207 23.27 15.07 6.39
C LYS A 207 23.65 16.02 5.26
N THR A 208 23.00 15.87 4.11
CA THR A 208 23.38 16.58 2.87
C THR A 208 22.38 17.65 2.45
N GLY A 209 21.18 17.67 3.04
CA GLY A 209 20.07 18.52 2.63
C GLY A 209 19.52 18.20 1.24
N ARG A 210 19.98 17.10 0.60
CA ARG A 210 19.55 16.72 -0.74
C ARG A 210 18.15 16.12 -0.70
N SER A 211 17.34 16.41 -1.72
CA SER A 211 16.04 15.75 -1.88
C SER A 211 16.22 14.25 -2.03
N MET A 212 15.51 13.48 -1.20
CA MET A 212 15.42 12.03 -1.32
C MET A 212 14.52 11.60 -2.48
N TRP A 213 13.77 12.54 -3.07
CA TRP A 213 12.81 12.31 -4.15
C TRP A 213 13.20 13.06 -5.40
N THR A 214 13.13 12.40 -6.56
CA THR A 214 13.44 12.96 -7.87
C THR A 214 12.21 12.93 -8.77
N LEU A 215 12.09 13.90 -9.67
CA LEU A 215 11.02 13.94 -10.66
C LEU A 215 11.12 12.68 -11.55
N LEU A 216 10.05 11.88 -11.57
CA LEU A 216 10.00 10.64 -12.34
C LEU A 216 9.17 10.77 -13.62
N SER A 217 7.99 11.39 -13.52
CA SER A 217 7.08 11.61 -14.65
C SER A 217 6.25 12.85 -14.38
N SER A 218 5.93 13.62 -15.41
CA SER A 218 5.11 14.84 -15.28
C SER A 218 3.68 14.67 -15.81
N SER A 219 3.26 13.45 -16.18
CA SER A 219 2.00 13.25 -16.93
C SER A 219 1.24 11.96 -16.60
N TYR A 220 1.47 11.32 -15.45
CA TYR A 220 0.74 10.12 -15.06
C TYR A 220 -0.72 10.46 -14.75
N ASN A 221 -1.63 10.24 -15.70
CA ASN A 221 -3.04 10.66 -15.61
C ASN A 221 -3.20 12.14 -15.21
N GLY A 222 -2.30 12.99 -15.70
CA GLY A 222 -2.29 14.42 -15.35
C GLY A 222 -1.63 14.78 -14.01
N ILE A 223 -1.03 13.80 -13.33
CA ILE A 223 -0.33 13.99 -12.05
C ILE A 223 1.18 13.78 -12.24
N THR A 224 1.97 14.60 -11.53
CA THR A 224 3.42 14.44 -11.47
C THR A 224 3.78 13.36 -10.46
N LEU A 225 4.73 12.50 -10.80
CA LEU A 225 5.28 11.45 -9.96
C LEU A 225 6.70 11.79 -9.54
N TYR A 226 7.01 11.47 -8.30
CA TYR A 226 8.37 11.52 -7.75
C TYR A 226 8.80 10.11 -7.36
N GLY A 227 10.04 9.75 -7.70
CA GLY A 227 10.64 8.47 -7.37
C GLY A 227 11.73 8.61 -6.30
N SER A 228 11.96 7.55 -5.54
CA SER A 228 13.12 7.43 -4.66
C SER A 228 13.70 6.02 -4.69
N SER A 229 15.03 5.96 -4.73
CA SER A 229 15.84 4.78 -4.40
C SER A 229 16.53 4.91 -3.04
N TRP A 230 16.25 5.98 -2.29
CA TRP A 230 16.83 6.20 -0.98
C TRP A 230 16.34 5.15 0.01
N TYR A 231 17.18 4.89 0.98
CA TYR A 231 16.85 4.08 2.13
C TYR A 231 17.47 4.69 3.37
N THR A 232 16.87 4.39 4.52
CA THR A 232 17.48 4.71 5.81
C THR A 232 17.45 3.49 6.72
N HIS A 233 18.40 3.47 7.65
CA HIS A 233 18.42 2.54 8.78
C HIS A 233 17.85 3.17 10.05
N ASN A 234 17.70 4.50 10.05
CA ASN A 234 17.29 5.30 11.20
C ASN A 234 15.96 5.98 10.89
N PHE A 235 14.91 5.53 11.57
CA PHE A 235 13.68 6.26 11.89
C PHE A 235 13.12 5.71 13.20
#